data_AF-A0A5A7ZR06-F1
#
_entry.id   AF-A0A5A7ZR06-F1
#
_cell.length_a   1.000
_cell.length_b   1.000
_cell.length_c   1.000
_cell.angle_alpha   90.00
_cell.angle_beta   90.00
_cell.angle_gamma   90.00
#
_symmetry.space_group_name_H-M   'P 1'
#
loop_
_entity.id
_entity.type
_entity.pdbx_description
1 polymer ?
#
loop_
_entity_poly.entity_id
_entity_poly.type
_entity_poly.pdbx_seq_one_letter_code
_entity_poly.pdbx_strand_id
1 'polypeptide(L)'
;MPIGFLPSWLNYQHTPPERYHGAPVTLVAPAADTWTPPELSLKFLRRIAGPTRTVLLENCGHYPIEEPGLSQPEAVGREVLEAVVA
;
A
#
# COMPACT_ATOMS: atom_id res chain seq x y z
N MET A 1 -16.36 -14.20 -19.68
CA MET A 1 -16.60 -12.91 -18.98
C MET A 1 -18.09 -12.62 -19.04
N PRO A 2 -18.81 -12.57 -17.90
CA PRO A 2 -20.22 -12.21 -17.92
C PRO A 2 -20.41 -10.80 -18.49
N ILE A 3 -21.49 -10.57 -19.24
CA ILE A 3 -21.77 -9.27 -19.91
C ILE A 3 -21.74 -8.09 -18.93
N GLY A 4 -22.13 -8.31 -17.67
CA GLY A 4 -22.13 -7.29 -16.63
C GLY A 4 -20.74 -6.92 -16.08
N PHE A 5 -19.68 -7.64 -16.45
CA PHE A 5 -18.36 -7.47 -15.82
C PHE A 5 -17.69 -6.14 -16.14
N LEU A 6 -17.56 -5.79 -17.43
CA LEU A 6 -16.96 -4.52 -17.83
C LEU A 6 -17.74 -3.30 -17.30
N PRO A 7 -19.09 -3.25 -17.42
CA PRO A 7 -19.81 -2.11 -16.87
C PRO A 7 -19.77 -2.06 -15.34
N SER A 8 -19.73 -3.18 -14.62
CA SER A 8 -19.59 -3.15 -13.17
C SER A 8 -18.21 -2.68 -12.73
N TRP A 9 -17.14 -3.11 -13.40
CA TRP A 9 -15.78 -2.65 -13.11
C TRP A 9 -15.64 -1.15 -13.37
N LEU A 10 -15.97 -0.69 -14.58
CA LEU A 10 -15.70 0.70 -15.00
C LEU A 10 -16.53 1.72 -14.21
N ASN A 11 -17.67 1.33 -13.64
CA ASN A 11 -18.57 2.23 -12.92
C ASN A 11 -18.54 2.06 -11.40
N TYR A 12 -17.73 1.16 -10.86
CA TYR A 12 -17.63 0.98 -9.41
C TYR A 12 -17.11 2.26 -8.74
N GLN A 13 -17.84 2.73 -7.73
CA GLN A 13 -17.48 3.91 -6.96
C GLN A 13 -16.68 3.48 -5.73
N HIS A 14 -15.36 3.64 -5.77
CA HIS A 14 -14.50 3.41 -4.62
C HIS A 14 -14.73 4.45 -3.52
N THR A 15 -14.49 4.06 -2.27
CA THR A 15 -14.44 5.02 -1.16
C THR A 15 -13.24 5.96 -1.39
N PRO A 16 -13.45 7.29 -1.46
CA PRO A 16 -12.35 8.22 -1.62
C PRO A 16 -11.51 8.25 -0.34
N PRO A 17 -10.19 8.51 -0.42
CA PRO A 17 -9.30 8.45 0.74
C PRO A 17 -9.73 9.43 1.86
N GLU A 18 -10.28 10.59 1.51
CA GLU A 18 -10.76 11.60 2.46
C GLU A 18 -11.98 11.12 3.28
N ARG A 19 -12.64 10.04 2.86
CA ARG A 19 -13.79 9.43 3.55
C ARG A 19 -13.47 8.03 4.07
N TYR A 20 -12.21 7.63 4.04
CA TYR A 20 -11.80 6.34 4.57
C TYR A 20 -11.73 6.40 6.10
N HIS A 21 -12.60 5.62 6.75
CA HIS A 21 -12.69 5.49 8.21
C HIS A 21 -12.51 4.04 8.67
N GLY A 22 -11.83 3.23 7.85
CA GLY A 22 -11.52 1.83 8.14
C GLY A 22 -10.28 1.64 9.02
N ALA A 23 -9.62 0.50 8.86
CA ALA A 23 -8.42 0.12 9.59
C ALA A 23 -7.22 1.05 9.29
N PRO A 24 -6.24 1.17 10.20
CA PRO A 24 -4.99 1.88 9.92
C PRO A 24 -4.30 1.39 8.63
N VAL A 25 -3.72 2.31 7.86
CA VAL A 25 -3.07 1.99 6.58
C VAL A 25 -1.57 2.14 6.69
N THR A 26 -0.83 1.04 6.46
CA THR A 26 0.64 1.07 6.37
C THR A 26 1.05 0.93 4.90
N LEU A 27 1.73 1.94 4.36
CA LEU A 27 2.37 1.88 3.06
C LEU A 27 3.79 1.36 3.20
N VAL A 28 4.08 0.22 2.58
CA VAL A 28 5.43 -0.31 2.41
C VAL A 28 5.82 -0.13 0.96
N ALA A 29 6.88 0.64 0.67
CA ALA A 29 7.27 0.97 -0.69
C ALA A 29 8.79 0.93 -0.86
N PRO A 30 9.33 0.35 -1.95
CA PRO A 30 10.77 0.38 -2.22
C PRO A 30 11.25 1.80 -2.52
N ALA A 31 12.26 2.28 -1.79
CA ALA A 31 12.78 3.64 -1.95
C ALA A 31 13.43 3.87 -3.32
N ALA A 32 13.93 2.81 -3.97
CA ALA A 32 14.56 2.85 -5.29
C ALA A 32 13.65 2.34 -6.41
N ASP A 33 12.34 2.24 -6.20
CA ASP A 33 11.39 1.90 -7.28
C ASP A 33 11.32 3.02 -8.33
N THR A 34 11.76 2.73 -9.55
CA THR A 34 11.67 3.64 -10.69
C THR A 34 10.51 3.34 -11.64
N TRP A 35 9.80 2.23 -11.43
CA TRP A 35 8.63 1.82 -12.23
C TRP A 35 7.37 2.45 -11.65
N THR A 36 7.22 2.36 -10.33
CA THR A 36 6.15 3.01 -9.57
C THR A 36 6.74 3.80 -8.40
N PRO A 37 7.27 5.02 -8.65
CA PRO A 37 7.92 5.80 -7.63
C PRO A 37 7.05 5.99 -6.37
N PRO A 38 7.60 5.85 -5.14
CA PRO A 38 6.83 5.92 -3.90
C PRO A 38 5.99 7.19 -3.76
N GLU A 39 6.40 8.29 -4.38
CA GLU A 39 5.71 9.57 -4.39
C GLU A 39 4.26 9.47 -4.89
N LEU A 40 3.98 8.54 -5.80
CA LEU A 40 2.62 8.27 -6.29
C LEU A 40 1.73 7.77 -5.15
N SER A 41 2.17 6.74 -4.44
CA SER A 41 1.47 6.16 -3.30
C SER A 41 1.41 7.12 -2.12
N LEU A 42 2.49 7.87 -1.85
CA LEU A 42 2.55 8.87 -0.78
C LEU A 42 1.53 10.00 -0.98
N LYS A 43 1.36 10.47 -2.23
CA LYS A 43 0.34 11.49 -2.54
C LYS A 43 -1.07 10.99 -2.23
N PHE A 44 -1.36 9.72 -2.47
CA PHE A 44 -2.65 9.11 -2.12
C PHE A 44 -2.78 8.93 -0.61
N LEU A 45 -1.77 8.36 0.04
CA LEU A 45 -1.76 8.08 1.48
C LEU A 45 -2.02 9.34 2.31
N ARG A 46 -1.43 10.48 1.93
CA ARG A 46 -1.63 11.78 2.60
C ARG A 46 -3.07 12.29 2.59
N ARG A 47 -3.93 11.76 1.73
CA ARG A 47 -5.35 12.12 1.64
C ARG A 47 -6.24 11.23 2.50
N ILE A 48 -5.70 10.14 3.05
CA ILE A 48 -6.46 9.22 3.88
C ILE A 48 -6.80 9.89 5.22
N ALA A 49 -8.08 9.91 5.59
CA ALA A 49 -8.55 10.57 6.81
C ALA A 49 -8.17 9.84 8.11
N GLY A 50 -7.84 8.55 8.03
CA GLY A 50 -7.47 7.70 9.16
C GLY A 50 -5.95 7.63 9.44
N PRO A 51 -5.55 6.81 10.44
CA PRO A 51 -4.15 6.62 10.78
C PRO A 51 -3.37 6.03 9.61
N THR A 52 -2.24 6.66 9.29
CA THR A 52 -1.33 6.18 8.24
C THR A 52 0.11 6.09 8.73
N ARG A 53 0.84 5.12 8.19
CA ARG A 53 2.28 4.95 8.39
C ARG A 53 2.94 4.67 7.05
N THR A 54 4.15 5.18 6.86
CA THR A 54 5.00 4.85 5.70
C THR A 54 6.25 4.14 6.19
N VAL A 55 6.61 3.06 5.51
CA VAL A 55 7.93 2.42 5.61
C VAL A 55 8.53 2.35 4.21
N LEU A 56 9.63 3.09 4.02
CA LEU A 56 10.40 3.02 2.79
C LEU A 56 11.44 1.91 2.94
N LEU A 57 11.43 0.95 2.03
CA LEU A 57 12.39 -0.14 2.01
C LEU A 57 13.70 0.34 1.38
N GLU A 58 14.81 -0.01 2.00
CA GLU A 58 16.14 0.38 1.57
C GLU A 58 16.70 -0.60 0.55
N ASN A 59 17.54 -0.10 -0.36
CA ASN A 59 18.33 -0.91 -1.28
C ASN A 59 17.53 -1.96 -2.10
N CYS A 60 16.27 -1.65 -2.45
CA CYS A 60 15.47 -2.51 -3.31
C CYS A 60 14.58 -1.68 -4.26
N GLY A 61 14.33 -2.24 -5.45
CA GLY A 61 13.47 -1.66 -6.47
C GLY A 61 12.07 -2.29 -6.49
N HIS A 62 11.38 -2.19 -7.62
CA HIS A 62 10.00 -2.68 -7.78
C HIS A 62 9.81 -4.17 -7.44
N TYR A 63 10.83 -4.97 -7.73
CA TYR A 63 10.89 -6.39 -7.39
C TYR A 63 11.96 -6.61 -6.31
N PRO A 64 11.62 -6.50 -5.02
CA PRO A 64 12.57 -6.57 -3.92
C PRO A 64 12.87 -8.04 -3.56
N ILE A 65 13.56 -8.76 -4.46
CA ILE A 65 13.83 -10.21 -4.31
C ILE A 65 15.17 -10.50 -3.61
N GLU A 66 16.08 -9.53 -3.55
CA GLU A 66 17.33 -9.62 -2.80
C GLU A 66 17.21 -8.96 -1.42
N GLU A 67 18.12 -9.29 -0.50
CA GLU A 67 18.20 -8.61 0.79
C GLU A 67 18.75 -7.18 0.64
N PRO A 68 18.20 -6.20 1.39
CA PRO A 68 17.24 -6.36 2.49
C PRO A 68 15.75 -6.32 2.04
N GLY A 69 15.48 -6.33 0.74
CA GLY A 69 14.15 -6.22 0.14
C GLY A 69 13.18 -7.35 0.48
N LEU A 70 13.67 -8.51 0.93
CA LEU A 70 12.84 -9.59 1.45
C LEU A 70 12.52 -9.42 2.94
N SER A 71 13.56 -9.27 3.76
CA SER A 71 13.41 -9.27 5.23
C SER A 71 12.72 -8.02 5.77
N GLN A 72 12.92 -6.84 5.17
CA GLN A 72 12.29 -5.60 5.62
C GLN A 72 10.75 -5.61 5.51
N PRO A 73 10.13 -5.90 4.35
CA PRO A 73 8.67 -5.94 4.26
C PRO A 73 8.07 -7.08 5.10
N GLU A 74 8.76 -8.22 5.24
CA GLU A 74 8.34 -9.30 6.13
C GLU A 74 8.23 -8.81 7.58
N ALA A 75 9.27 -8.13 8.09
CA ALA A 75 9.30 -7.61 9.45
C ALA A 75 8.17 -6.60 9.69
N VAL A 76 7.94 -5.68 8.74
CA VAL A 76 6.84 -4.69 8.81
C VAL A 76 5.48 -5.40 8.77
N GLY A 77 5.32 -6.41 7.93
CA GLY A 77 4.08 -7.19 7.83
C GLY A 77 3.72 -7.85 9.16
N ARG A 78 4.70 -8.44 9.84
CA ARG A 78 4.51 -9.02 11.17
C ARG A 78 4.13 -7.98 12.22
N GLU A 79 4.79 -6.82 12.25
CA GLU A 79 4.44 -5.72 13.16
C GLU A 79 2.98 -5.28 12.98
N VAL A 80 2.53 -5.14 11.73
CA VAL A 80 1.14 -4.77 11.41
C VAL A 80 0.15 -5.86 11.86
N LEU A 81 0.48 -7.13 11.66
CA LEU A 81 -0.36 -8.24 12.10
C LEU A 81 -0.50 -8.29 13.63
N GLU A 82 0.61 -8.15 14.35
CA GLU A 82 0.63 -8.13 15.82
C GLU A 82 -0.22 -6.97 16.36
N ALA A 83 -0.12 -5.78 15.74
CA ALA A 83 -0.90 -4.61 16.14
C ALA A 83 -2.42 -4.75 15.91
N VAL A 84 -2.86 -5.66 15.04
CA VAL A 84 -4.29 -5.90 14.74
C VAL A 84 -4.87 -7.02 15.61
N VAL A 85 -4.05 -7.97 16.05
CA VAL A 85 -4.47 -9.13 16.86
C VAL A 85 -4.48 -8.82 18.37
N ALA A 86 -3.68 -7.85 18.81
CA ALA A 86 -3.63 -7.38 20.20
C ALA A 86 -4.89 -6.61 20.62
#